data_AF-A0A9X3EQC5-F1
#
_entry.id   AF-A0A9X3EQC5-F1
#
_cell.length_a   1.000
_cell.length_b   1.000
_cell.length_c   1.000
_cell.angle_alpha   90.00
_cell.angle_beta   90.00
_cell.angle_gamma   90.00
#
_symmetry.space_group_name_H-M   'P 1'
#
loop_
_entity.id
_entity.type
_entity.pdbx_description
1 polymer ?
#
loop_
_entity_poly.entity_id
_entity_poly.type
_entity_poly.pdbx_seq_one_letter_code
_entity_poly.pdbx_strand_id
1 'polypeptide(L)'
;MLLASACPAGPLAPAPETESDGTSEPTASTTEPSETAGPGPTTTTVEPTSTTATEPAAPCPDGDLDEGEACDDGNDVNGDGCNRDCQPSAELLFEFHPATRGSDEVEAVAVNADGSILAGGRAPGLTPWAARFDETLEMEWSQQYGEARGLITGIATSAGGAYVAGSVFTDGDGHDVWLARIDPGGAVVWEATFGSGFGDDYVTDAAVVDGDELIVTGFASDEDGLTDLWTRRYAADGAELWTSRVPMGVKFTIWPLGPGVVVTPEHAVANWARPKDGVFPEWLVALPLTGGEPSWTVEYPGGGGTIYALAREPGGDLILAGKQGEALMVRRVTSTGEGVWSSDACTGMNGRDVAIDSQGDVVVIGDGPGGTATNIRLCKFTSDGKLRWGKDIDGGFGPDRGYTVAIDASDRIVAGGAMMSEVLVDDPWLAIFSP
;
A
#
# COMPACT_ATOMS: atom_id res chain seq x y z
N MET A 1 29.58 34.71 48.08
CA MET A 1 29.20 34.16 49.40
C MET A 1 28.69 32.74 49.15
N LEU A 2 29.37 31.75 49.73
CA LEU A 2 29.18 30.30 49.55
C LEU A 2 27.82 29.78 50.09
N LEU A 3 27.39 28.62 49.58
CA LEU A 3 27.23 27.31 50.28
C LEU A 3 26.35 26.41 49.37
N ALA A 4 26.82 25.33 48.72
CA ALA A 4 27.34 24.04 49.19
C ALA A 4 26.31 23.18 49.97
N SER A 5 25.94 22.03 49.40
CA SER A 5 25.35 20.89 50.10
C SER A 5 25.87 19.58 49.49
N ALA A 6 26.20 18.61 50.34
CA ALA A 6 26.91 17.37 49.99
C ALA A 6 26.28 16.13 50.66
N CYS A 7 26.20 15.03 49.87
CA CYS A 7 26.37 13.59 50.20
C CYS A 7 25.41 12.87 51.20
N PRO A 8 25.33 11.50 51.23
CA PRO A 8 26.23 10.48 50.64
C PRO A 8 25.59 9.23 49.98
N ALA A 9 26.48 8.33 49.51
CA ALA A 9 26.27 7.10 48.74
C ALA A 9 26.46 5.79 49.55
N GLY A 10 26.07 4.66 48.93
CA GLY A 10 26.60 3.29 49.11
C GLY A 10 25.55 2.17 48.96
N PRO A 11 25.92 0.88 48.75
CA PRO A 11 27.00 0.31 47.91
C PRO A 11 26.55 -0.85 46.97
N LEU A 12 27.50 -1.34 46.16
CA LEU A 12 27.47 -2.39 45.12
C LEU A 12 27.53 -3.85 45.63
N ALA A 13 27.05 -4.81 44.83
CA ALA A 13 27.52 -6.22 44.75
C ALA A 13 26.92 -6.98 43.52
N PRO A 14 27.50 -8.12 43.07
CA PRO A 14 27.81 -8.38 41.64
C PRO A 14 27.14 -9.60 40.98
N ALA A 15 27.49 -9.82 39.70
CA ALA A 15 27.12 -10.90 38.77
C ALA A 15 27.57 -12.32 39.18
N PRO A 16 27.13 -13.36 38.43
CA PRO A 16 28.13 -14.22 37.77
C PRO A 16 27.79 -14.70 36.35
N GLU A 17 28.84 -15.11 35.63
CA GLU A 17 28.89 -15.72 34.30
C GLU A 17 28.90 -17.27 34.35
N THR A 18 28.37 -17.86 33.25
CA THR A 18 28.73 -19.10 32.51
C THR A 18 29.10 -20.41 33.21
N GLU A 19 28.52 -21.53 32.75
CA GLU A 19 29.26 -22.72 32.25
C GLU A 19 28.39 -23.60 31.32
N SER A 20 29.07 -24.30 30.43
CA SER A 20 28.64 -25.16 29.33
C SER A 20 28.81 -26.66 29.65
N ASP A 21 27.94 -27.52 29.12
CA ASP A 21 28.20 -28.88 28.57
C ASP A 21 26.82 -29.50 28.29
N GLY A 22 26.50 -30.22 27.22
CA GLY A 22 27.30 -31.17 26.44
C GLY A 22 26.62 -32.55 26.50
N THR A 23 26.45 -33.20 25.34
CA THR A 23 26.25 -34.66 25.11
C THR A 23 24.83 -35.27 24.90
N SER A 24 24.55 -35.53 23.61
CA SER A 24 24.24 -36.81 22.93
C SER A 24 23.03 -37.71 23.29
N GLU A 25 22.20 -37.98 22.27
CA GLU A 25 21.40 -39.21 22.03
C GLU A 25 22.32 -40.48 21.87
N PRO A 26 21.86 -41.73 21.56
CA PRO A 26 20.52 -42.24 21.20
C PRO A 26 20.16 -43.66 21.75
N THR A 27 19.03 -44.19 21.26
CA THR A 27 18.76 -45.59 20.81
C THR A 27 17.65 -46.39 21.50
N ALA A 28 16.89 -47.03 20.61
CA ALA A 28 15.70 -47.86 20.77
C ALA A 28 15.99 -49.29 21.27
N SER A 29 14.94 -49.99 21.70
CA SER A 29 14.76 -51.44 21.44
C SER A 29 13.37 -51.93 21.89
N THR A 30 12.62 -52.41 20.91
CA THR A 30 11.83 -53.67 20.85
C THR A 30 11.49 -54.44 22.14
N THR A 31 10.23 -54.86 22.31
CA THR A 31 9.78 -56.28 22.20
C THR A 31 8.25 -56.44 22.43
N GLU A 32 7.57 -57.21 21.58
CA GLU A 32 6.26 -57.83 21.88
C GLU A 32 6.40 -59.03 22.83
N PRO A 33 5.30 -59.52 23.43
CA PRO A 33 4.85 -60.85 23.02
C PRO A 33 3.33 -61.11 22.95
N SER A 34 3.09 -62.21 22.25
CA SER A 34 1.89 -62.93 21.81
C SER A 34 0.81 -63.36 22.82
N GLU A 35 -0.38 -63.56 22.25
CA GLU A 35 -1.41 -64.61 22.47
C GLU A 35 -2.33 -64.63 23.70
N THR A 36 -3.65 -64.63 23.43
CA THR A 36 -4.56 -65.71 23.89
C THR A 36 -5.88 -65.72 23.12
N ALA A 37 -6.30 -66.92 22.73
CA ALA A 37 -7.54 -67.22 22.00
C ALA A 37 -8.77 -67.32 22.93
N GLY A 38 -9.94 -66.92 22.42
CA GLY A 38 -11.26 -67.11 23.03
C GLY A 38 -12.35 -67.27 21.97
N PRO A 39 -13.45 -68.00 22.25
CA PRO A 39 -14.27 -68.67 21.24
C PRO A 39 -15.31 -67.74 20.59
N GLY A 40 -15.63 -68.03 19.33
CA GLY A 40 -16.65 -67.32 18.56
C GLY A 40 -18.06 -67.47 19.13
N PRO A 41 -19.00 -66.63 18.67
CA PRO A 41 -20.19 -67.23 18.07
C PRO A 41 -20.80 -66.44 16.89
N THR A 42 -21.60 -67.18 16.10
CA THR A 42 -22.79 -66.75 15.34
C THR A 42 -22.62 -65.73 14.21
N THR A 43 -22.58 -66.26 12.99
CA THR A 43 -22.96 -65.58 11.76
C THR A 43 -24.40 -65.08 11.86
N THR A 44 -24.55 -63.77 12.01
CA THR A 44 -25.77 -63.03 11.70
C THR A 44 -25.45 -62.21 10.46
N THR A 45 -26.07 -62.55 9.33
CA THR A 45 -25.93 -61.79 8.08
C THR A 45 -26.66 -60.47 8.27
N VAL A 46 -25.91 -59.40 8.54
CA VAL A 46 -26.38 -58.02 8.43
C VAL A 46 -26.08 -57.61 6.98
N GLU A 47 -27.12 -57.27 6.22
CA GLU A 47 -26.94 -56.60 4.92
C GLU A 47 -26.15 -55.31 5.16
N PRO A 48 -25.08 -55.02 4.41
CA PRO A 48 -24.43 -53.74 4.52
C PRO A 48 -25.43 -52.68 4.02
N THR A 49 -25.91 -51.85 4.93
CA THR A 49 -26.36 -50.51 4.58
C THR A 49 -25.27 -49.89 3.73
N SER A 50 -25.64 -49.47 2.51
CA SER A 50 -24.84 -48.63 1.65
C SER A 50 -24.42 -47.40 2.44
N THR A 51 -23.26 -47.49 3.08
CA THR A 51 -22.40 -46.33 3.27
C THR A 51 -21.96 -45.95 1.86
N THR A 52 -22.55 -44.91 1.31
CA THR A 52 -21.94 -44.12 0.26
C THR A 52 -20.51 -43.87 0.75
N ALA A 53 -19.54 -44.56 0.16
CA ALA A 53 -18.16 -44.14 0.30
C ALA A 53 -18.15 -42.76 -0.37
N THR A 54 -18.02 -41.71 0.43
CA THR A 54 -17.67 -40.40 -0.10
C THR A 54 -16.41 -40.63 -0.91
N GLU A 55 -16.55 -40.51 -2.24
CA GLU A 55 -15.43 -40.45 -3.16
C GLU A 55 -14.45 -39.43 -2.58
N PRO A 56 -13.13 -39.72 -2.53
CA PRO A 56 -12.18 -38.70 -2.09
C PRO A 56 -12.44 -37.46 -2.95
N ALA A 57 -12.70 -36.32 -2.31
CA ALA A 57 -12.90 -35.06 -3.00
C ALA A 57 -11.81 -34.91 -4.07
N ALA A 58 -12.20 -34.60 -5.30
CA ALA A 58 -11.23 -34.46 -6.36
C ALA A 58 -10.20 -33.39 -5.96
N PRO A 59 -8.94 -33.55 -6.40
CA PRO A 59 -7.91 -32.61 -6.05
C PRO A 59 -8.13 -31.29 -6.79
N CYS A 60 -8.55 -30.25 -6.07
CA CYS A 60 -8.47 -28.88 -6.54
C CYS A 60 -7.01 -28.50 -6.90
N PRO A 61 -6.75 -27.84 -8.05
CA PRO A 61 -7.65 -27.58 -9.16
C PRO A 61 -7.63 -28.72 -10.21
N ASP A 62 -8.78 -29.12 -10.73
CA ASP A 62 -8.89 -30.14 -11.79
C ASP A 62 -9.70 -29.72 -13.03
N GLY A 63 -10.30 -28.53 -13.01
CA GLY A 63 -11.05 -27.94 -14.12
C GLY A 63 -12.55 -28.12 -14.03
N ASP A 64 -13.07 -28.85 -13.04
CA ASP A 64 -14.50 -29.03 -12.79
C ASP A 64 -14.86 -28.52 -11.39
N LEU A 65 -15.98 -27.79 -11.26
CA LEU A 65 -16.43 -27.29 -9.95
C LEU A 65 -17.09 -28.42 -9.15
N ASP A 66 -16.42 -28.89 -8.09
CA ASP A 66 -16.86 -30.01 -7.27
C ASP A 66 -17.57 -29.62 -5.96
N GLU A 67 -18.25 -30.60 -5.33
CA GLU A 67 -18.92 -30.40 -4.04
C GLU A 67 -17.90 -30.08 -2.94
N GLY A 68 -17.91 -28.83 -2.47
CA GLY A 68 -17.04 -28.34 -1.41
C GLY A 68 -16.02 -27.29 -1.86
N GLU A 69 -15.87 -27.10 -3.17
CA GLU A 69 -15.06 -26.04 -3.76
C GLU A 69 -15.87 -24.75 -3.90
N ALA A 70 -15.22 -23.60 -3.70
CA ALA A 70 -15.87 -22.31 -3.93
C ALA A 70 -15.63 -21.77 -5.34
N CYS A 71 -14.61 -22.28 -6.04
CA CYS A 71 -14.28 -22.04 -7.44
C CYS A 71 -13.36 -23.16 -7.95
N ASP A 72 -13.20 -23.27 -9.27
CA ASP A 72 -12.11 -24.00 -9.94
C ASP A 72 -11.92 -23.34 -11.32
N ASP A 73 -10.69 -22.94 -11.66
CA ASP A 73 -10.33 -22.36 -12.98
C ASP A 73 -9.34 -23.22 -13.78
N GLY A 74 -9.18 -24.48 -13.35
CA GLY A 74 -8.41 -25.52 -14.03
C GLY A 74 -6.90 -25.33 -14.02
N ASN A 75 -6.35 -24.45 -13.17
CA ASN A 75 -4.92 -24.20 -13.14
C ASN A 75 -4.37 -23.86 -11.73
N ASP A 76 -3.06 -24.04 -11.52
CA ASP A 76 -2.39 -23.86 -10.20
C ASP A 76 -1.92 -22.41 -9.92
N VAL A 77 -2.33 -21.43 -10.73
CA VAL A 77 -2.01 -20.01 -10.51
C VAL A 77 -2.96 -19.47 -9.44
N ASN A 78 -2.45 -18.58 -8.59
CA ASN A 78 -3.27 -17.91 -7.58
C ASN A 78 -3.49 -16.47 -8.02
N GLY A 79 -4.65 -15.91 -7.69
CA GLY A 79 -4.96 -14.52 -8.01
C GLY A 79 -5.37 -14.30 -9.45
N ASP A 80 -5.86 -15.30 -10.18
CA ASP A 80 -6.40 -15.20 -11.55
C ASP A 80 -7.89 -15.58 -11.68
N GLY A 81 -8.57 -15.80 -10.56
CA GLY A 81 -10.01 -16.06 -10.48
C GLY A 81 -10.32 -17.13 -9.43
N CYS A 82 -9.53 -18.20 -9.42
CA CYS A 82 -9.47 -19.17 -8.34
C CYS A 82 -8.05 -19.26 -7.76
N ASN A 83 -7.91 -19.90 -6.61
CA ASN A 83 -6.62 -20.25 -6.05
C ASN A 83 -6.52 -21.77 -6.00
N ARG A 84 -5.31 -22.31 -5.87
CA ARG A 84 -5.07 -23.75 -5.69
C ARG A 84 -5.74 -24.40 -4.47
N ASP A 85 -6.28 -23.59 -3.56
CA ASP A 85 -7.07 -24.04 -2.40
C ASP A 85 -8.59 -23.88 -2.63
N CYS A 86 -9.00 -23.69 -3.88
CA CYS A 86 -10.38 -23.52 -4.35
C CYS A 86 -11.12 -22.39 -3.63
N GLN A 87 -10.38 -21.33 -3.27
CA GLN A 87 -10.93 -20.06 -2.80
C GLN A 87 -10.88 -19.02 -3.93
N PRO A 88 -11.97 -18.25 -4.14
CA PRO A 88 -11.98 -17.19 -5.14
C PRO A 88 -10.84 -16.20 -4.97
N SER A 89 -10.33 -15.71 -6.09
CA SER A 89 -9.20 -14.80 -6.16
C SER A 89 -9.44 -13.74 -7.25
N ALA A 90 -8.49 -12.82 -7.44
CA ALA A 90 -8.68 -11.67 -8.33
C ALA A 90 -8.76 -12.05 -9.83
N GLU A 91 -9.98 -12.20 -10.35
CA GLU A 91 -10.26 -12.26 -11.78
C GLU A 91 -10.11 -10.87 -12.41
N LEU A 92 -9.44 -10.77 -13.56
CA LEU A 92 -9.37 -9.52 -14.32
C LEU A 92 -10.72 -9.27 -15.01
N LEU A 93 -11.41 -8.19 -14.62
CA LEU A 93 -12.71 -7.83 -15.18
C LEU A 93 -12.58 -6.88 -16.37
N PHE A 94 -11.75 -5.84 -16.22
CA PHE A 94 -11.55 -4.81 -17.22
C PHE A 94 -10.09 -4.36 -17.22
N GLU A 95 -9.58 -4.00 -18.39
CA GLU A 95 -8.24 -3.43 -18.55
C GLU A 95 -8.28 -2.33 -19.60
N PHE A 96 -7.68 -1.19 -19.28
CA PHE A 96 -7.56 -0.07 -20.19
C PHE A 96 -6.19 -0.09 -20.87
N HIS A 97 -6.21 0.03 -22.20
CA HIS A 97 -5.01 0.26 -23.01
C HIS A 97 -5.16 1.57 -23.79
N PRO A 98 -4.18 2.48 -23.73
CA PRO A 98 -4.24 3.73 -24.46
C PRO A 98 -4.16 3.48 -25.98
N ALA A 99 -4.90 4.28 -26.75
CA ALA A 99 -4.87 4.20 -28.22
C ALA A 99 -3.56 4.72 -28.84
N THR A 100 -2.83 5.55 -28.10
CA THR A 100 -1.54 6.14 -28.52
C THR A 100 -0.47 5.76 -27.52
N ARG A 101 0.64 5.22 -28.01
CA ARG A 101 1.83 4.93 -27.21
C ARG A 101 2.61 6.20 -26.91
N GLY A 102 3.19 6.30 -25.72
CA GLY A 102 3.98 7.45 -25.28
C GLY A 102 4.25 7.39 -23.78
N SER A 103 5.27 8.11 -23.30
CA SER A 103 5.68 8.09 -21.88
C SER A 103 4.59 8.65 -20.95
N ASP A 104 3.73 7.75 -20.50
CA ASP A 104 2.48 8.03 -19.81
C ASP A 104 2.34 7.03 -18.64
N GLU A 105 1.77 7.46 -17.52
CA GLU A 105 1.70 6.64 -16.31
C GLU A 105 0.44 7.00 -15.50
N VAL A 106 -0.15 6.01 -14.81
CA VAL A 106 -1.19 6.22 -13.79
C VAL A 106 -0.55 6.13 -12.42
N GLU A 107 -0.42 7.25 -11.74
CA GLU A 107 0.25 7.38 -10.44
C GLU A 107 -0.74 7.47 -9.28
N ALA A 108 -1.99 7.87 -9.54
CA ALA A 108 -3.04 7.94 -8.54
C ALA A 108 -4.39 7.54 -9.13
N VAL A 109 -5.17 6.75 -8.38
CA VAL A 109 -6.58 6.47 -8.67
C VAL A 109 -7.46 6.83 -7.49
N ALA A 110 -8.69 7.25 -7.78
CA ALA A 110 -9.73 7.41 -6.78
C ALA A 110 -11.07 6.96 -7.35
N VAL A 111 -11.89 6.33 -6.51
CA VAL A 111 -13.23 5.87 -6.90
C VAL A 111 -14.28 6.78 -6.28
N ASN A 112 -15.23 7.25 -7.09
CA ASN A 112 -16.36 8.03 -6.64
C ASN A 112 -17.46 7.13 -6.09
N ALA A 113 -18.35 7.70 -5.28
CA ALA A 113 -19.50 6.97 -4.71
C ALA A 113 -20.48 6.43 -5.77
N ASP A 114 -20.46 6.98 -6.99
CA ASP A 114 -21.25 6.49 -8.13
C ASP A 114 -20.57 5.34 -8.89
N GLY A 115 -19.35 4.93 -8.50
CA GLY A 115 -18.57 3.87 -9.15
C GLY A 115 -17.65 4.37 -10.26
N SER A 116 -17.72 5.64 -10.65
CA SER A 116 -16.78 6.22 -11.63
C SER A 116 -15.37 6.34 -11.05
N ILE A 117 -14.38 6.21 -11.91
CA ILE A 117 -12.97 6.15 -11.54
C ILE A 117 -12.27 7.40 -12.07
N LEU A 118 -11.53 8.08 -11.21
CA LEU A 118 -10.56 9.09 -11.61
C LEU A 118 -9.17 8.49 -11.60
N ALA A 119 -8.42 8.72 -12.67
CA ALA A 119 -7.01 8.39 -12.78
C ALA A 119 -6.21 9.67 -13.00
N GLY A 120 -5.00 9.71 -12.45
CA GLY A 120 -4.09 10.84 -12.56
C GLY A 120 -2.66 10.36 -12.68
N GLY A 121 -1.85 11.17 -13.33
CA GLY A 121 -0.45 10.88 -13.58
C GLY A 121 0.12 11.86 -14.59
N ARG A 122 0.73 11.33 -15.65
CA ARG A 122 1.32 12.15 -16.72
C ARG A 122 0.97 11.63 -18.11
N ALA A 123 0.90 12.55 -19.05
CA ALA A 123 0.62 12.32 -20.47
C ALA A 123 1.87 12.59 -21.34
N PRO A 124 1.81 12.38 -22.68
CA PRO A 124 3.02 12.44 -23.49
C PRO A 124 3.55 13.86 -23.52
N GLY A 125 4.85 14.02 -23.30
CA GLY A 125 5.45 15.34 -23.02
C GLY A 125 5.65 15.62 -21.53
N LEU A 126 5.26 14.66 -20.68
CA LEU A 126 5.42 14.70 -19.22
C LEU A 126 4.61 15.83 -18.62
N THR A 127 3.37 16.03 -19.02
CA THR A 127 2.47 17.05 -18.46
C THR A 127 1.51 16.40 -17.46
N PRO A 128 1.10 17.11 -16.40
CA PRO A 128 0.05 16.64 -15.49
C PRO A 128 -1.20 16.25 -16.26
N TRP A 129 -1.71 15.05 -15.97
CA TRP A 129 -2.84 14.48 -16.69
C TRP A 129 -3.83 13.83 -15.73
N ALA A 130 -5.11 14.02 -16.01
CA ALA A 130 -6.18 13.26 -15.38
C ALA A 130 -7.18 12.74 -16.42
N ALA A 131 -7.84 11.64 -16.08
CA ALA A 131 -8.96 11.12 -16.84
C ALA A 131 -10.03 10.58 -15.90
N ARG A 132 -11.26 10.52 -16.42
CA ARG A 132 -12.40 9.89 -15.79
C ARG A 132 -12.88 8.72 -16.63
N PHE A 133 -13.20 7.64 -15.94
CA PHE A 133 -13.75 6.42 -16.52
C PHE A 133 -15.05 6.07 -15.81
N ASP A 134 -15.91 5.35 -16.51
CA ASP A 134 -17.05 4.68 -15.90
C ASP A 134 -16.61 3.43 -15.12
N GLU A 135 -17.59 2.71 -14.56
CA GLU A 135 -17.35 1.51 -13.76
C GLU A 135 -16.80 0.29 -14.54
N THR A 136 -16.65 0.41 -15.87
CA THR A 136 -16.16 -0.63 -16.79
C THR A 136 -14.87 -0.23 -17.52
N LEU A 137 -14.24 0.87 -17.11
CA LEU A 137 -13.08 1.49 -17.77
C LEU A 137 -13.36 2.07 -19.17
N GLU A 138 -14.61 2.44 -19.47
CA GLU A 138 -14.88 3.30 -20.62
C GLU A 138 -14.51 4.75 -20.26
N MET A 139 -13.62 5.37 -21.05
CA MET A 139 -13.14 6.73 -20.79
C MET A 139 -14.23 7.76 -21.13
N GLU A 140 -14.65 8.53 -20.12
CA GLU A 140 -15.64 9.62 -20.26
C GLU A 140 -14.96 10.93 -20.67
N TRP A 141 -13.82 11.25 -20.05
CA TRP A 141 -12.99 12.39 -20.43
C TRP A 141 -11.52 12.19 -20.05
N SER A 142 -10.64 12.96 -20.69
CA SER A 142 -9.20 12.98 -20.46
C SER A 142 -8.67 14.39 -20.72
N GLN A 143 -7.81 14.89 -19.83
CA GLN A 143 -7.32 16.27 -19.88
C GLN A 143 -5.89 16.38 -19.35
N GLN A 144 -5.06 17.14 -20.07
CA GLN A 144 -3.76 17.62 -19.59
C GLN A 144 -3.93 19.00 -18.96
N TYR A 145 -3.15 19.27 -17.91
CA TYR A 145 -3.20 20.53 -17.17
C TYR A 145 -1.87 21.27 -17.28
N GLY A 146 -1.92 22.49 -17.81
CA GLY A 146 -0.75 23.31 -18.04
C GLY A 146 0.16 22.80 -19.17
N GLU A 147 1.29 23.48 -19.34
CA GLU A 147 2.31 23.18 -20.36
C GLU A 147 3.65 22.78 -19.72
N ALA A 148 3.75 22.91 -18.39
CA ALA A 148 4.95 22.60 -17.63
C ALA A 148 5.10 21.09 -17.46
N ARG A 149 6.35 20.62 -17.46
CA ARG A 149 6.63 19.20 -17.23
C ARG A 149 6.30 18.85 -15.78
N GLY A 150 5.42 17.90 -15.54
CA GLY A 150 5.00 17.46 -14.23
C GLY A 150 4.16 16.19 -14.27
N LEU A 151 3.53 15.90 -13.14
CA LEU A 151 2.61 14.78 -12.97
C LEU A 151 1.64 15.05 -11.83
N ILE A 152 0.54 14.31 -11.79
CA ILE A 152 -0.35 14.17 -10.65
C ILE A 152 0.04 12.91 -9.86
N THR A 153 0.22 13.03 -8.56
CA THR A 153 0.57 11.93 -7.63
C THR A 153 -0.48 11.69 -6.55
N GLY A 154 -1.47 12.58 -6.42
CA GLY A 154 -2.58 12.42 -5.47
C GLY A 154 -3.91 12.87 -6.06
N ILE A 155 -4.97 12.11 -5.78
CA ILE A 155 -6.35 12.46 -6.10
C ILE A 155 -7.20 12.32 -4.85
N ALA A 156 -7.94 13.37 -4.52
CA ALA A 156 -8.86 13.37 -3.40
C ALA A 156 -10.26 13.77 -3.88
N THR A 157 -11.21 12.83 -3.89
CA THR A 157 -12.57 13.04 -4.40
C THR A 157 -13.44 13.84 -3.42
N SER A 158 -14.26 14.75 -3.94
CA SER A 158 -15.23 15.52 -3.17
C SER A 158 -16.58 15.57 -3.88
N ALA A 159 -17.66 15.89 -3.17
CA ALA A 159 -19.01 15.88 -3.77
C ALA A 159 -19.17 16.84 -4.98
N GLY A 160 -18.28 17.82 -5.11
CA GLY A 160 -18.27 18.81 -6.20
C GLY A 160 -17.23 18.56 -7.30
N GLY A 161 -16.53 17.43 -7.29
CA GLY A 161 -15.46 17.12 -8.24
C GLY A 161 -14.28 16.44 -7.55
N ALA A 162 -13.07 16.92 -7.78
CA ALA A 162 -11.88 16.37 -7.12
C ALA A 162 -10.81 17.42 -6.92
N TYR A 163 -9.90 17.12 -6.00
CA TYR A 163 -8.59 17.73 -5.93
C TYR A 163 -7.59 16.82 -6.63
N VAL A 164 -6.76 17.41 -7.49
CA VAL A 164 -5.59 16.76 -8.09
C VAL A 164 -4.35 17.48 -7.58
N ALA A 165 -3.37 16.71 -7.15
CA ALA A 165 -2.17 17.22 -6.52
C ALA A 165 -0.94 16.53 -7.11
N GLY A 166 0.13 17.30 -7.29
CA GLY A 166 1.32 16.82 -7.95
C GLY A 166 2.42 17.88 -7.97
N SER A 167 3.36 17.71 -8.90
CA SER A 167 4.48 18.63 -9.04
C SER A 167 4.79 18.94 -10.49
N VAL A 168 5.19 20.18 -10.76
CA VAL A 168 5.52 20.70 -12.09
C VAL A 168 6.86 21.44 -12.07
N PHE A 169 7.57 21.44 -13.18
CA PHE A 169 8.85 22.12 -13.34
C PHE A 169 8.62 23.61 -13.66
N THR A 170 9.11 24.51 -12.82
CA THR A 170 8.77 25.95 -12.85
C THR A 170 9.93 26.89 -13.19
N ASP A 171 11.07 26.35 -13.65
CA ASP A 171 12.30 27.07 -14.01
C ASP A 171 12.94 27.87 -12.86
N GLY A 172 14.00 27.33 -12.24
CA GLY A 172 14.89 28.08 -11.36
C GLY A 172 15.58 27.24 -10.28
N ASP A 173 14.82 26.35 -9.65
CA ASP A 173 15.23 25.53 -8.52
C ASP A 173 14.79 24.06 -8.62
N GLY A 174 13.75 23.74 -9.38
CA GLY A 174 13.39 22.34 -9.64
C GLY A 174 11.92 22.12 -9.95
N HIS A 175 11.38 21.03 -9.42
CA HIS A 175 9.95 20.78 -9.31
C HIS A 175 9.34 21.65 -8.21
N ASP A 176 8.22 22.30 -8.50
CA ASP A 176 7.35 22.96 -7.52
C ASP A 176 6.05 22.16 -7.34
N VAL A 177 5.37 22.42 -6.23
CA VAL A 177 4.03 21.89 -5.98
C VAL A 177 3.02 22.52 -6.94
N TRP A 178 2.18 21.68 -7.55
CA TRP A 178 1.00 22.09 -8.30
C TRP A 178 -0.25 21.40 -7.76
N LEU A 179 -1.29 22.19 -7.50
CA LEU A 179 -2.58 21.74 -6.99
C LEU A 179 -3.69 22.33 -7.85
N ALA A 180 -4.72 21.54 -8.11
CA ALA A 180 -5.95 22.06 -8.70
C ALA A 180 -7.19 21.43 -8.08
N ARG A 181 -8.25 22.22 -7.98
CA ARG A 181 -9.62 21.72 -7.82
C ARG A 181 -10.25 21.65 -9.20
N ILE A 182 -10.79 20.50 -9.55
CA ILE A 182 -11.49 20.26 -10.82
C ILE A 182 -12.95 19.95 -10.56
N ASP A 183 -13.81 20.36 -11.47
CA ASP A 183 -15.23 19.98 -11.47
C ASP A 183 -15.41 18.54 -11.97
N PRO A 184 -16.63 17.96 -11.91
CA PRO A 184 -16.85 16.57 -12.34
C PRO A 184 -16.58 16.32 -13.84
N GLY A 185 -16.54 17.38 -14.65
CA GLY A 185 -16.20 17.35 -16.07
C GLY A 185 -14.72 17.60 -16.37
N GLY A 186 -13.87 17.71 -15.34
CA GLY A 186 -12.43 17.92 -15.47
C GLY A 186 -12.02 19.40 -15.63
N ALA A 187 -12.97 20.35 -15.61
CA ALA A 187 -12.60 21.75 -15.75
C ALA A 187 -12.00 22.30 -14.45
N VAL A 188 -10.91 23.06 -14.57
CA VAL A 188 -10.25 23.70 -13.42
C VAL A 188 -11.19 24.74 -12.80
N VAL A 189 -11.52 24.55 -11.52
CA VAL A 189 -12.22 25.52 -10.67
C VAL A 189 -11.23 26.55 -10.13
N TRP A 190 -10.11 26.06 -9.61
CA TRP A 190 -8.94 26.86 -9.22
C TRP A 190 -7.69 26.00 -9.29
N GLU A 191 -6.53 26.65 -9.47
CA GLU A 191 -5.22 26.01 -9.40
C GLU A 191 -4.21 26.91 -8.69
N ALA A 192 -3.16 26.31 -8.14
CA ALA A 192 -2.06 27.00 -7.50
C ALA A 192 -0.75 26.26 -7.76
N THR A 193 0.31 27.03 -8.02
CA THR A 193 1.69 26.55 -8.11
C THR A 193 2.55 27.32 -7.12
N PHE A 194 3.38 26.63 -6.36
CA PHE A 194 4.32 27.26 -5.42
C PHE A 194 5.45 26.29 -5.06
N GLY A 195 6.61 26.86 -4.77
CA GLY A 195 7.75 26.15 -4.21
C GLY A 195 8.15 26.69 -2.83
N SER A 196 9.10 26.01 -2.21
CA SER A 196 9.85 26.49 -1.06
C SER A 196 10.85 27.59 -1.44
N GLY A 197 11.17 27.71 -2.73
CA GLY A 197 12.25 28.56 -3.26
C GLY A 197 13.62 27.88 -3.20
N PHE A 198 13.66 26.59 -2.87
CA PHE A 198 14.88 25.80 -2.74
C PHE A 198 14.65 24.40 -3.34
N GLY A 199 15.52 24.01 -4.26
CA GLY A 199 15.55 22.65 -4.80
C GLY A 199 14.20 22.16 -5.35
N ASP A 200 13.97 20.86 -5.22
CA ASP A 200 12.70 20.25 -5.61
C ASP A 200 11.73 20.20 -4.41
N ASP A 201 10.45 20.47 -4.71
CA ASP A 201 9.29 20.29 -3.85
C ASP A 201 8.31 19.31 -4.51
N TYR A 202 8.13 18.15 -3.88
CA TYR A 202 7.32 17.06 -4.41
C TYR A 202 6.04 16.88 -3.62
N VAL A 203 4.91 16.73 -4.30
CA VAL A 203 3.70 16.15 -3.72
C VAL A 203 3.72 14.65 -3.91
N THR A 204 3.29 13.90 -2.91
CA THR A 204 3.22 12.43 -2.98
C THR A 204 1.86 11.86 -2.65
N ASP A 205 1.01 12.57 -1.91
CA ASP A 205 -0.34 12.11 -1.60
C ASP A 205 -1.27 13.25 -1.16
N ALA A 206 -2.57 13.04 -1.27
CA ALA A 206 -3.62 14.00 -0.93
C ALA A 206 -4.86 13.31 -0.34
N ALA A 207 -5.49 13.95 0.65
CA ALA A 207 -6.69 13.44 1.31
C ALA A 207 -7.72 14.54 1.58
N VAL A 208 -9.02 14.20 1.55
CA VAL A 208 -10.10 15.13 1.87
C VAL A 208 -10.41 15.12 3.37
N VAL A 209 -10.60 16.32 3.93
CA VAL A 209 -11.10 16.55 5.30
C VAL A 209 -12.53 17.10 5.22
N ASP A 210 -13.42 16.56 6.05
CA ASP A 210 -14.82 17.03 6.19
C ASP A 210 -15.60 17.17 4.87
N GLY A 211 -15.20 16.41 3.85
CA GLY A 211 -15.89 16.29 2.56
C GLY A 211 -15.61 17.38 1.53
N ASP A 212 -14.87 18.45 1.86
CA ASP A 212 -14.49 19.45 0.83
C ASP A 212 -13.24 20.28 1.16
N GLU A 213 -12.49 19.98 2.21
CA GLU A 213 -11.16 20.56 2.46
C GLU A 213 -10.05 19.59 2.06
N LEU A 214 -8.86 20.11 1.77
CA LEU A 214 -7.76 19.30 1.24
C LEU A 214 -6.59 19.27 2.22
N ILE A 215 -6.02 18.09 2.44
CA ILE A 215 -4.69 17.89 2.98
C ILE A 215 -3.80 17.37 1.87
N VAL A 216 -2.60 17.92 1.74
CA VAL A 216 -1.56 17.45 0.83
C VAL A 216 -0.29 17.21 1.62
N THR A 217 0.44 16.16 1.27
CA THR A 217 1.75 15.85 1.86
C THR A 217 2.81 15.61 0.80
N GLY A 218 4.07 15.69 1.21
CA GLY A 218 5.22 15.41 0.36
C GLY A 218 6.51 15.98 0.94
N PHE A 219 7.37 16.50 0.08
CA PHE A 219 8.66 17.07 0.45
C PHE A 219 8.79 18.51 0.05
N ALA A 220 9.51 19.24 0.88
CA ALA A 220 10.06 20.53 0.49
C ALA A 220 11.54 20.59 0.83
N SER A 221 12.34 21.26 0.02
CA SER A 221 13.74 21.51 0.39
C SER A 221 13.88 22.80 1.22
N ASP A 222 14.93 22.86 2.03
CA ASP A 222 15.31 24.05 2.78
C ASP A 222 16.53 24.76 2.15
N GLU A 223 16.93 25.88 2.75
CA GLU A 223 18.05 26.71 2.27
C GLU A 223 19.42 26.00 2.28
N ASP A 224 19.56 24.95 3.10
CA ASP A 224 20.75 24.10 3.18
C ASP A 224 20.69 22.93 2.18
N GLY A 225 19.58 22.80 1.44
CA GLY A 225 19.30 21.72 0.52
C GLY A 225 18.98 20.39 1.21
N LEU A 226 18.58 20.44 2.48
CA LEU A 226 18.00 19.32 3.21
C LEU A 226 16.50 19.24 2.90
N THR A 227 15.94 18.05 3.07
CA THR A 227 14.55 17.76 2.78
C THR A 227 13.74 17.75 4.08
N ASP A 228 12.60 18.42 4.06
CA ASP A 228 11.59 18.41 5.11
C ASP A 228 10.38 17.60 4.64
N LEU A 229 9.75 16.88 5.57
CA LEU A 229 8.38 16.43 5.36
C LEU A 229 7.49 17.67 5.40
N TRP A 230 6.80 17.93 4.29
CA TRP A 230 5.90 19.05 4.14
C TRP A 230 4.46 18.54 4.09
N THR A 231 3.59 19.14 4.90
CA THR A 231 2.16 18.87 4.87
C THR A 231 1.40 20.19 4.98
N ARG A 232 0.31 20.33 4.23
CA ARG A 232 -0.50 21.56 4.22
C ARG A 232 -1.98 21.26 4.10
N ARG A 233 -2.80 22.06 4.81
CA ARG A 233 -4.26 22.04 4.73
C ARG A 233 -4.78 23.26 3.95
N TYR A 234 -5.78 23.04 3.13
CA TYR A 234 -6.48 24.07 2.36
C TYR A 234 -7.98 24.03 2.61
N ALA A 235 -8.58 25.21 2.63
CA ALA A 235 -10.02 25.36 2.53
C ALA A 235 -10.51 24.99 1.12
N ALA A 236 -11.82 24.77 0.98
CA ALA A 236 -12.44 24.37 -0.29
C ALA A 236 -12.23 25.36 -1.45
N ASP A 237 -11.99 26.63 -1.13
CA ASP A 237 -11.71 27.70 -2.08
C ASP A 237 -10.22 27.84 -2.45
N GLY A 238 -9.37 26.96 -1.92
CA GLY A 238 -7.92 26.98 -2.16
C GLY A 238 -7.14 27.88 -1.20
N ALA A 239 -7.79 28.51 -0.21
CA ALA A 239 -7.06 29.27 0.80
C ALA A 239 -6.25 28.33 1.71
N GLU A 240 -4.96 28.63 1.89
CA GLU A 240 -4.11 27.91 2.85
C GLU A 240 -4.63 28.14 4.28
N LEU A 241 -4.90 27.05 5.01
CA LEU A 241 -5.31 27.08 6.41
C LEU A 241 -4.10 26.97 7.35
N TRP A 242 -3.19 26.04 7.06
CA TRP A 242 -1.91 25.92 7.75
C TRP A 242 -0.92 25.09 6.92
N THR A 243 0.37 25.30 7.16
CA THR A 243 1.48 24.48 6.66
C THR A 243 2.34 24.00 7.82
N SER A 244 2.81 22.75 7.75
CA SER A 244 3.76 22.15 8.67
C SER A 244 4.98 21.68 7.91
N ARG A 245 6.16 21.82 8.53
CA ARG A 245 7.42 21.29 8.04
C ARG A 245 8.10 20.54 9.18
N VAL A 246 8.37 19.26 8.96
CA VAL A 246 9.06 18.41 9.94
C VAL A 246 10.45 18.08 9.40
N PRO A 247 11.52 18.65 9.99
CA PRO A 247 12.86 18.48 9.45
C PRO A 247 13.36 17.05 9.51
N MET A 248 13.82 16.55 8.36
CA MET A 248 14.35 15.19 8.26
C MET A 248 15.86 15.19 8.45
N GLY A 249 16.54 16.29 8.13
CA GLY A 249 17.97 16.44 8.32
C GLY A 249 18.82 15.64 7.34
N VAL A 250 18.26 15.29 6.18
CA VAL A 250 18.98 14.67 5.07
C VAL A 250 18.52 15.25 3.75
N LYS A 251 19.42 15.22 2.77
CA LYS A 251 19.11 15.56 1.39
C LYS A 251 18.58 14.32 0.67
N PHE A 252 17.36 14.37 0.17
CA PHE A 252 16.87 13.40 -0.79
C PHE A 252 17.33 13.77 -2.21
N THR A 253 17.81 12.77 -2.96
CA THR A 253 18.31 12.94 -4.33
C THR A 253 17.66 11.96 -5.32
N ILE A 254 16.63 11.25 -4.89
CA ILE A 254 15.91 10.27 -5.70
C ILE A 254 14.43 10.63 -5.74
N TRP A 255 13.73 10.17 -6.78
CA TRP A 255 12.28 10.21 -6.87
C TRP A 255 11.67 9.59 -5.60
N PRO A 256 10.98 10.38 -4.77
CA PRO A 256 10.56 9.86 -3.49
C PRO A 256 9.31 9.00 -3.63
N LEU A 257 9.33 7.84 -2.98
CA LEU A 257 8.15 7.03 -2.74
C LEU A 257 7.58 7.42 -1.38
N GLY A 258 6.27 7.73 -1.32
CA GLY A 258 5.65 8.34 -0.14
C GLY A 258 6.19 9.73 0.20
N PRO A 259 5.72 10.40 1.26
CA PRO A 259 4.74 9.96 2.24
C PRO A 259 3.33 9.79 1.67
N GLY A 260 2.58 8.87 2.26
CA GLY A 260 1.12 8.87 2.22
C GLY A 260 0.54 9.73 3.35
N VAL A 261 -0.74 10.06 3.26
CA VAL A 261 -1.47 10.80 4.29
C VAL A 261 -2.89 10.28 4.46
N VAL A 262 -3.31 10.13 5.72
CA VAL A 262 -4.69 9.80 6.08
C VAL A 262 -5.26 10.79 7.07
N VAL A 263 -6.57 11.02 6.98
CA VAL A 263 -7.29 11.93 7.86
C VAL A 263 -8.03 11.13 8.94
N THR A 264 -7.72 11.44 10.19
CA THR A 264 -8.46 11.01 11.38
C THR A 264 -9.34 12.17 11.87
N PRO A 265 -10.27 11.96 12.81
CA PRO A 265 -11.14 13.03 13.30
C PRO A 265 -10.40 14.27 13.85
N GLU A 266 -9.16 14.11 14.31
CA GLU A 266 -8.39 15.19 14.94
C GLU A 266 -7.07 15.51 14.24
N HIS A 267 -6.56 14.61 13.38
CA HIS A 267 -5.22 14.72 12.80
C HIS A 267 -5.17 14.35 11.32
N ALA A 268 -4.27 15.00 10.59
CA ALA A 268 -3.64 14.42 9.41
C ALA A 268 -2.45 13.57 9.88
N VAL A 269 -2.42 12.28 9.53
CA VAL A 269 -1.33 11.37 9.86
C VAL A 269 -0.55 11.07 8.59
N ALA A 270 0.74 11.38 8.59
CA ALA A 270 1.66 11.12 7.48
C ALA A 270 2.79 10.20 7.95
N ASN A 271 3.32 9.37 7.04
CA ASN A 271 4.50 8.55 7.31
C ASN A 271 5.78 9.25 6.88
N TRP A 272 6.92 8.87 7.45
CA TRP A 272 8.21 9.26 6.91
C TRP A 272 9.35 8.34 7.44
N ALA A 273 10.56 8.45 6.88
CA ALA A 273 11.76 7.81 7.41
C ALA A 273 12.88 8.82 7.67
N ARG A 274 13.15 9.13 8.95
CA ARG A 274 14.28 9.99 9.35
C ARG A 274 15.49 9.13 9.70
N PRO A 275 16.68 9.38 9.13
CA PRO A 275 17.85 8.63 9.54
C PRO A 275 18.22 8.97 10.98
N LYS A 276 18.46 7.92 11.75
CA LYS A 276 18.82 7.96 13.17
C LYS A 276 19.90 6.91 13.40
N ASP A 277 21.06 7.34 13.90
CA ASP A 277 22.19 6.45 14.19
C ASP A 277 22.63 5.53 13.02
N GLY A 278 22.45 6.00 11.77
CA GLY A 278 22.82 5.27 10.56
C GLY A 278 21.78 4.25 10.07
N VAL A 279 20.59 4.20 10.67
CA VAL A 279 19.43 3.44 10.18
C VAL A 279 18.28 4.37 9.79
N PHE A 280 17.38 3.91 8.92
CA PHE A 280 16.14 4.60 8.54
C PHE A 280 14.95 3.91 9.21
N PRO A 281 14.63 4.26 10.47
CA PRO A 281 13.39 3.80 11.10
C PRO A 281 12.17 4.31 10.33
N GLU A 282 11.08 3.54 10.41
CA GLU A 282 9.76 3.92 9.91
C GLU A 282 9.06 4.81 10.95
N TRP A 283 8.48 5.92 10.52
CA TRP A 283 7.81 6.88 11.40
C TRP A 283 6.40 7.19 10.93
N LEU A 284 5.53 7.47 11.91
CA LEU A 284 4.31 8.23 11.72
C LEU A 284 4.40 9.53 12.48
N VAL A 285 3.83 10.58 11.91
CA VAL A 285 3.61 11.87 12.57
C VAL A 285 2.14 12.25 12.44
N ALA A 286 1.55 12.70 13.53
CA ALA A 286 0.20 13.23 13.54
C ALA A 286 0.21 14.74 13.73
N LEU A 287 -0.30 15.43 12.73
CA LEU A 287 -0.43 16.87 12.69
C LEU A 287 -1.87 17.24 13.07
N PRO A 288 -2.09 18.10 14.08
CA PRO A 288 -3.43 18.55 14.43
C PRO A 288 -4.12 19.16 13.21
N LEU A 289 -5.39 18.81 12.98
CA LEU A 289 -6.17 19.44 11.91
C LEU A 289 -6.30 20.96 12.12
N THR A 290 -6.20 21.44 13.36
CA THR A 290 -6.16 22.87 13.69
C THR A 290 -4.84 23.57 13.35
N GLY A 291 -3.82 22.83 12.91
CA GLY A 291 -2.45 23.30 12.75
C GLY A 291 -1.68 23.34 14.07
N GLY A 292 -0.37 23.55 13.97
CA GLY A 292 0.56 23.61 15.10
C GLY A 292 1.62 22.50 15.06
N GLU A 293 2.31 22.32 16.20
CA GLU A 293 3.30 21.27 16.37
C GLU A 293 2.65 19.87 16.32
N PRO A 294 3.41 18.83 15.92
CA PRO A 294 2.91 17.45 15.94
C PRO A 294 2.32 17.05 17.30
N SER A 295 1.13 16.47 17.29
CA SER A 295 0.48 15.94 18.50
C SER A 295 1.24 14.73 19.03
N TRP A 296 1.70 13.87 18.13
CA TRP A 296 2.47 12.68 18.45
C TRP A 296 3.29 12.22 17.26
N THR A 297 4.32 11.43 17.57
CA THR A 297 5.12 10.67 16.61
C THR A 297 5.27 9.25 17.10
N VAL A 298 5.20 8.28 16.20
CA VAL A 298 5.52 6.88 16.50
C VAL A 298 6.70 6.45 15.64
N GLU A 299 7.67 5.81 16.27
CA GLU A 299 8.83 5.20 15.62
C GLU A 299 8.69 3.69 15.70
N TYR A 300 8.82 3.00 14.57
CA TYR A 300 8.86 1.55 14.54
C TYR A 300 10.32 1.06 14.41
N PRO A 301 10.86 0.39 15.43
CA PRO A 301 12.22 -0.12 15.41
C PRO A 301 12.32 -1.33 14.45
N GLY A 302 13.36 -1.40 13.63
CA GLY A 302 13.51 -2.53 12.69
C GLY A 302 14.51 -2.36 11.55
N GLY A 303 14.99 -1.14 11.28
CA GLY A 303 16.23 -0.86 10.54
C GLY A 303 16.32 -1.25 9.05
N GLY A 304 15.29 -1.85 8.46
CA GLY A 304 15.33 -2.28 7.05
C GLY A 304 14.01 -2.16 6.30
N GLY A 305 13.00 -1.53 6.90
CA GLY A 305 11.70 -1.29 6.29
C GLY A 305 11.45 0.18 5.98
N THR A 306 10.49 0.46 5.10
CA THR A 306 10.06 1.82 4.74
C THR A 306 8.58 1.79 4.44
N ILE A 307 7.83 2.74 4.99
CA ILE A 307 6.41 2.93 4.69
C ILE A 307 6.31 3.90 3.52
N TYR A 308 5.44 3.61 2.56
CA TYR A 308 5.17 4.46 1.39
C TYR A 308 3.74 4.98 1.38
N ALA A 309 2.76 4.18 1.80
CA ALA A 309 1.35 4.55 1.78
C ALA A 309 0.60 4.19 3.07
N LEU A 310 -0.51 4.87 3.25
CA LEU A 310 -1.39 4.79 4.41
C LEU A 310 -2.85 4.66 3.96
N ALA A 311 -3.61 3.78 4.60
CA ALA A 311 -5.06 3.74 4.50
C ALA A 311 -5.69 3.74 5.89
N ARG A 312 -6.92 4.25 6.00
CA ARG A 312 -7.67 4.29 7.26
C ARG A 312 -8.88 3.37 7.19
N GLU A 313 -8.97 2.45 8.14
CA GLU A 313 -10.14 1.59 8.30
C GLU A 313 -11.36 2.40 8.79
N PRO A 314 -12.60 1.94 8.52
CA PRO A 314 -13.80 2.53 9.09
C PRO A 314 -13.77 2.60 10.63
N GLY A 315 -13.12 1.62 11.28
CA GLY A 315 -12.91 1.57 12.73
C GLY A 315 -11.91 2.61 13.27
N GLY A 316 -11.16 3.27 12.38
CA GLY A 316 -10.20 4.32 12.70
C GLY A 316 -8.74 3.88 12.79
N ASP A 317 -8.48 2.58 12.85
CA ASP A 317 -7.15 2.00 12.75
C ASP A 317 -6.53 2.27 11.38
N LEU A 318 -5.21 2.23 11.30
CA LEU A 318 -4.45 2.57 10.10
C LEU A 318 -3.76 1.34 9.55
N ILE A 319 -3.77 1.23 8.23
CA ILE A 319 -2.99 0.25 7.48
C ILE A 319 -1.82 0.98 6.83
N LEU A 320 -0.63 0.43 6.99
CA LEU A 320 0.62 0.93 6.45
C LEU A 320 1.10 -0.06 5.39
N ALA A 321 1.44 0.42 4.20
CA ALA A 321 2.09 -0.37 3.19
C ALA A 321 3.49 0.16 2.89
N GLY A 322 4.38 -0.77 2.56
CA GLY A 322 5.79 -0.45 2.47
C GLY A 322 6.65 -1.60 1.96
N LYS A 323 7.93 -1.52 2.30
CA LYS A 323 8.93 -2.55 2.01
C LYS A 323 9.50 -3.10 3.31
N GLN A 324 9.75 -4.40 3.37
CA GLN A 324 10.62 -5.02 4.37
C GLN A 324 11.42 -6.15 3.71
N GLY A 325 12.74 -5.97 3.57
CA GLY A 325 13.56 -6.93 2.81
C GLY A 325 13.07 -7.05 1.35
N GLU A 326 12.76 -8.27 0.91
CA GLU A 326 12.20 -8.60 -0.41
C GLU A 326 10.68 -8.88 -0.34
N ALA A 327 9.98 -8.19 0.56
CA ALA A 327 8.53 -8.27 0.70
C ALA A 327 7.84 -6.90 0.56
N LEU A 328 6.62 -6.93 0.02
CA LEU A 328 5.63 -5.88 0.21
C LEU A 328 5.10 -6.04 1.64
N MET A 329 5.48 -5.11 2.50
CA MET A 329 5.09 -5.13 3.91
C MET A 329 3.70 -4.52 4.06
N VAL A 330 2.87 -5.16 4.88
CA VAL A 330 1.65 -4.57 5.44
C VAL A 330 1.71 -4.55 6.96
N ARG A 331 1.19 -3.48 7.57
CA ARG A 331 1.09 -3.36 9.02
C ARG A 331 -0.23 -2.70 9.39
N ARG A 332 -0.92 -3.29 10.36
CA ARG A 332 -2.06 -2.65 11.02
C ARG A 332 -1.60 -2.02 12.32
N VAL A 333 -2.00 -0.78 12.53
CA VAL A 333 -1.73 -0.02 13.73
C VAL A 333 -3.01 0.65 14.21
N THR A 334 -3.10 0.98 15.50
CA THR A 334 -4.25 1.72 16.01
C THR A 334 -4.31 3.13 15.40
N SER A 335 -5.44 3.82 15.57
CA SER A 335 -5.56 5.25 15.17
C SER A 335 -4.48 6.18 15.75
N THR A 336 -3.75 5.76 16.78
CA THR A 336 -2.63 6.48 17.41
C THR A 336 -1.26 5.85 17.12
N GLY A 337 -1.20 4.92 16.16
CA GLY A 337 0.03 4.30 15.69
C GLY A 337 0.56 3.12 16.52
N GLU A 338 -0.18 2.61 17.50
CA GLU A 338 0.26 1.42 18.25
C GLU A 338 0.18 0.16 17.37
N GLY A 339 1.25 -0.65 17.35
CA GLY A 339 1.30 -1.85 16.51
C GLY A 339 0.25 -2.90 16.88
N VAL A 340 -0.51 -3.38 15.89
CA VAL A 340 -1.49 -4.47 16.06
C VAL A 340 -0.97 -5.76 15.45
N TRP A 341 -0.66 -5.75 14.15
CA TRP A 341 -0.04 -6.88 13.45
C TRP A 341 0.78 -6.38 12.27
N SER A 342 1.72 -7.20 11.79
CA SER A 342 2.47 -6.98 10.55
C SER A 342 2.58 -8.27 9.74
N SER A 343 2.67 -8.15 8.42
CA SER A 343 2.89 -9.27 7.50
C SER A 343 3.88 -8.87 6.40
N ASP A 344 4.81 -9.79 6.14
CA ASP A 344 5.80 -9.76 5.06
C ASP A 344 5.62 -10.99 4.13
N ALA A 345 4.43 -11.60 4.16
CA ALA A 345 4.14 -12.84 3.45
C ALA A 345 4.06 -12.68 1.92
N CYS A 346 3.83 -11.46 1.40
CA CYS A 346 3.83 -11.17 -0.03
C CYS A 346 5.22 -10.81 -0.51
N THR A 347 5.83 -11.68 -1.32
CA THR A 347 7.12 -11.41 -1.98
C THR A 347 7.01 -10.28 -3.01
N GLY A 348 8.04 -9.45 -3.07
CA GLY A 348 8.19 -8.33 -4.01
C GLY A 348 8.84 -7.13 -3.32
N MET A 349 8.75 -5.94 -3.89
CA MET A 349 9.35 -4.74 -3.31
C MET A 349 8.37 -3.57 -3.34
N ASN A 350 8.63 -2.59 -2.48
CA ASN A 350 7.96 -1.30 -2.49
C ASN A 350 6.43 -1.39 -2.60
N GLY A 351 5.74 -1.77 -1.52
CA GLY A 351 4.27 -1.61 -1.46
C GLY A 351 3.92 -0.13 -1.53
N ARG A 352 3.61 0.35 -2.75
CA ARG A 352 3.52 1.77 -3.11
C ARG A 352 2.21 2.39 -2.68
N ASP A 353 1.15 1.59 -2.68
CA ASP A 353 -0.20 2.02 -2.29
C ASP A 353 -0.98 0.88 -1.63
N VAL A 354 -2.01 1.25 -0.87
CA VAL A 354 -2.83 0.33 -0.09
C VAL A 354 -4.28 0.76 -0.01
N ALA A 355 -5.16 -0.22 -0.17
CA ALA A 355 -6.59 -0.04 0.00
C ALA A 355 -7.20 -1.15 0.85
N ILE A 356 -8.42 -0.93 1.33
CA ILE A 356 -9.09 -1.79 2.30
C ILE A 356 -10.52 -2.03 1.80
N ASP A 357 -10.94 -3.29 1.77
CA ASP A 357 -12.28 -3.65 1.32
C ASP A 357 -13.32 -3.60 2.47
N SER A 358 -14.58 -3.85 2.16
CA SER A 358 -15.68 -3.81 3.12
C SER A 358 -15.59 -4.87 4.22
N GLN A 359 -14.78 -5.92 4.03
CA GLN A 359 -14.51 -6.98 5.01
C GLN A 359 -13.33 -6.63 5.93
N GLY A 360 -12.59 -5.56 5.62
CA GLY A 360 -11.36 -5.18 6.30
C GLY A 360 -10.14 -5.95 5.79
N ASP A 361 -10.26 -6.65 4.66
CA ASP A 361 -9.09 -7.20 3.98
C ASP A 361 -8.28 -6.08 3.34
N VAL A 362 -6.97 -6.29 3.26
CA VAL A 362 -6.01 -5.30 2.80
C VAL A 362 -5.49 -5.68 1.43
N VAL A 363 -5.55 -4.75 0.47
CA VAL A 363 -4.95 -4.91 -0.85
C VAL A 363 -3.77 -3.95 -0.97
N VAL A 364 -2.62 -4.47 -1.38
CA VAL A 364 -1.40 -3.68 -1.62
C VAL A 364 -0.91 -3.91 -3.03
N ILE A 365 -0.47 -2.83 -3.66
CA ILE A 365 0.20 -2.86 -4.95
C ILE A 365 1.65 -2.39 -4.83
N GLY A 366 2.53 -2.93 -5.68
CA GLY A 366 3.90 -2.48 -5.76
C GLY A 366 4.70 -3.21 -6.83
N ASP A 367 5.99 -3.35 -6.56
CA ASP A 367 6.96 -3.96 -7.46
C ASP A 367 7.03 -5.48 -7.23
N GLY A 368 7.08 -6.28 -8.30
CA GLY A 368 7.06 -7.74 -8.30
C GLY A 368 8.38 -8.42 -8.01
N PRO A 369 8.34 -9.70 -7.59
CA PRO A 369 9.52 -10.49 -7.33
C PRO A 369 10.22 -10.88 -8.65
N GLY A 370 11.38 -10.32 -8.94
CA GLY A 370 12.08 -10.62 -10.20
C GLY A 370 13.36 -9.82 -10.37
N GLY A 371 14.36 -10.39 -11.04
CA GLY A 371 15.71 -9.82 -11.22
C GLY A 371 15.77 -8.49 -12.00
N THR A 372 16.33 -8.49 -13.21
CA THR A 372 16.60 -7.24 -13.96
C THR A 372 15.37 -6.61 -14.63
N ALA A 373 14.20 -7.25 -14.56
CA ALA A 373 12.91 -6.73 -14.98
C ALA A 373 11.95 -6.86 -13.79
N THR A 374 11.39 -5.72 -13.36
CA THR A 374 10.45 -5.60 -12.26
C THR A 374 9.05 -5.69 -12.84
N ASN A 375 8.18 -6.56 -12.33
CA ASN A 375 6.79 -6.65 -12.78
C ASN A 375 5.87 -5.93 -11.78
N ILE A 376 4.56 -5.87 -12.02
CA ILE A 376 3.61 -5.36 -11.03
C ILE A 376 3.24 -6.49 -10.06
N ARG A 377 3.18 -6.19 -8.77
CA ARG A 377 2.67 -7.10 -7.72
C ARG A 377 1.41 -6.54 -7.11
N LEU A 378 0.36 -7.36 -7.07
CA LEU A 378 -0.86 -7.08 -6.34
C LEU A 378 -1.09 -8.20 -5.32
N CYS A 379 -1.26 -7.85 -4.04
CA CYS A 379 -1.45 -8.82 -2.97
C CYS A 379 -2.63 -8.47 -2.10
N LYS A 380 -3.43 -9.49 -1.74
CA LYS A 380 -4.54 -9.35 -0.80
C LYS A 380 -4.25 -10.14 0.47
N PHE A 381 -4.51 -9.50 1.61
CA PHE A 381 -4.36 -10.05 2.94
C PHE A 381 -5.71 -10.04 3.65
N THR A 382 -5.96 -11.05 4.47
CA THR A 382 -7.08 -11.03 5.42
C THR A 382 -6.96 -9.86 6.39
N SER A 383 -8.06 -9.48 7.03
CA SER A 383 -8.07 -8.46 8.11
C SER A 383 -7.15 -8.79 9.31
N ASP A 384 -6.72 -10.05 9.46
CA ASP A 384 -5.74 -10.51 10.46
C ASP A 384 -4.31 -10.67 9.91
N GLY A 385 -4.04 -10.20 8.69
CA GLY A 385 -2.70 -10.08 8.10
C GLY A 385 -2.17 -11.35 7.41
N LYS A 386 -3.01 -12.35 7.16
CA LYS A 386 -2.62 -13.55 6.40
C LYS A 386 -2.75 -13.29 4.91
N LEU A 387 -1.74 -13.65 4.13
CA LEU A 387 -1.82 -13.57 2.67
C LEU A 387 -2.94 -14.49 2.16
N ARG A 388 -3.91 -13.93 1.43
CA ARG A 388 -4.92 -14.71 0.69
C ARG A 388 -4.37 -15.13 -0.66
N TRP A 389 -3.89 -14.16 -1.43
CA TRP A 389 -3.31 -14.38 -2.75
C TRP A 389 -2.33 -13.27 -3.09
N GLY A 390 -1.48 -13.54 -4.07
CA GLY A 390 -0.63 -12.52 -4.68
C GLY A 390 -0.47 -12.80 -6.16
N LYS A 391 -0.80 -11.79 -6.96
CA LYS A 391 -0.82 -11.81 -8.42
C LYS A 391 0.37 -11.04 -8.97
N ASP A 392 1.10 -11.66 -9.89
CA ASP A 392 2.11 -10.98 -10.71
C ASP A 392 1.47 -10.56 -12.02
N ILE A 393 1.69 -9.31 -12.41
CA ILE A 393 1.14 -8.70 -13.61
C ILE A 393 2.32 -8.20 -14.44
N ASP A 394 2.43 -8.69 -15.67
CA ASP A 394 3.56 -8.48 -16.58
C ASP A 394 3.02 -8.06 -17.95
N GLY A 395 3.45 -6.88 -18.42
CA GLY A 395 3.11 -6.33 -19.73
C GLY A 395 3.81 -7.06 -20.89
N GLY A 396 4.71 -7.99 -20.58
CA GLY A 396 5.43 -8.85 -21.52
C GLY A 396 6.70 -8.21 -22.08
N PHE A 397 7.05 -7.00 -21.67
CA PHE A 397 8.23 -6.29 -22.13
C PHE A 397 8.81 -5.38 -21.05
N GLY A 398 10.08 -5.57 -20.69
CA GLY A 398 10.78 -4.65 -19.79
C GLY A 398 10.22 -4.65 -18.35
N PRO A 399 10.60 -3.64 -17.53
CA PRO A 399 10.02 -3.45 -16.21
C PRO A 399 8.68 -2.71 -16.24
N ASP A 400 7.70 -3.24 -15.52
CA ASP A 400 6.40 -2.65 -15.20
C ASP A 400 6.34 -2.22 -13.73
N ARG A 401 5.48 -1.25 -13.40
CA ARG A 401 5.35 -0.71 -12.04
C ARG A 401 3.90 -0.47 -11.67
N GLY A 402 3.48 -1.02 -10.54
CA GLY A 402 2.17 -0.75 -9.95
C GLY A 402 2.31 0.38 -8.94
N TYR A 403 1.58 1.47 -9.17
CA TYR A 403 1.74 2.69 -8.37
C TYR A 403 0.61 2.91 -7.38
N THR A 404 -0.62 2.54 -7.75
CA THR A 404 -1.81 2.94 -6.99
C THR A 404 -2.90 1.87 -6.99
N VAL A 405 -3.67 1.80 -5.91
CA VAL A 405 -4.81 0.89 -5.76
C VAL A 405 -5.94 1.54 -4.96
N ALA A 406 -7.17 1.32 -5.41
CA ALA A 406 -8.39 1.72 -4.70
C ALA A 406 -9.42 0.58 -4.72
N ILE A 407 -10.39 0.64 -3.80
CA ILE A 407 -11.51 -0.30 -3.72
C ILE A 407 -12.80 0.46 -3.95
N ASP A 408 -13.66 -0.05 -4.84
CA ASP A 408 -14.99 0.52 -5.07
C ASP A 408 -16.04 0.02 -4.06
N ALA A 409 -17.25 0.57 -4.12
CA ALA A 409 -18.34 0.19 -3.21
C ALA A 409 -18.84 -1.26 -3.37
N SER A 410 -18.40 -1.97 -4.42
CA SER A 410 -18.69 -3.38 -4.68
C SER A 410 -17.48 -4.28 -4.37
N ASP A 411 -16.49 -3.78 -3.64
CA ASP A 411 -15.22 -4.42 -3.31
C ASP A 411 -14.32 -4.77 -4.52
N ARG A 412 -14.59 -4.21 -5.70
CA ARG A 412 -13.71 -4.42 -6.85
C ARG A 412 -12.42 -3.62 -6.68
N ILE A 413 -11.32 -4.22 -7.12
CA ILE A 413 -9.98 -3.66 -6.98
C ILE A 413 -9.64 -2.87 -8.23
N VAL A 414 -9.46 -1.56 -8.10
CA VAL A 414 -9.00 -0.67 -9.17
C VAL A 414 -7.51 -0.45 -8.98
N ALA A 415 -6.69 -0.91 -9.92
CA ALA A 415 -5.23 -0.85 -9.84
C ALA A 415 -4.66 -0.04 -11.01
N GLY A 416 -3.71 0.84 -10.72
CA GLY A 416 -3.07 1.72 -11.69
C GLY A 416 -1.55 1.66 -11.65
N GLY A 417 -0.92 1.95 -12.78
CA GLY A 417 0.52 1.92 -12.91
C GLY A 417 1.02 2.27 -14.30
N ALA A 418 2.17 1.71 -14.63
CA ALA A 418 2.84 1.86 -15.90
C ALA A 418 3.37 0.51 -16.40
N MET A 419 3.14 0.22 -17.67
CA MET A 419 3.66 -0.97 -18.34
C MET A 419 4.56 -0.57 -19.49
N MET A 420 5.71 -1.22 -19.62
CA MET A 420 6.63 -0.89 -20.69
C MET A 420 6.19 -1.57 -21.99
N SER A 421 5.97 -0.78 -23.04
CA SER A 421 5.48 -1.28 -24.34
C SER A 421 6.54 -1.30 -25.44
N GLU A 422 7.63 -0.57 -25.24
CA GLU A 422 8.86 -0.60 -26.02
C GLU A 422 10.03 -0.03 -25.21
N VAL A 423 11.26 -0.13 -25.72
CA VAL A 423 12.47 0.27 -24.98
C VAL A 423 12.36 1.72 -24.51
N LEU A 424 12.30 1.92 -23.19
CA LEU A 424 12.20 3.23 -22.51
C LEU A 424 10.89 3.99 -22.78
N VAL A 425 9.81 3.28 -23.09
CA VAL A 425 8.47 3.86 -23.23
C VAL A 425 7.51 3.05 -22.37
N ASP A 426 7.01 3.73 -21.35
CA ASP A 426 5.99 3.23 -20.45
C ASP A 426 4.64 3.79 -20.90
N ASP A 427 3.61 2.94 -20.97
CA ASP A 427 2.23 3.29 -21.25
C ASP A 427 1.38 3.13 -19.96
N PRO A 428 0.29 3.90 -19.80
CA PRO A 428 -0.57 3.85 -18.63
C PRO A 428 -1.25 2.51 -18.58
N TRP A 429 -1.24 1.94 -17.38
CA TRP A 429 -1.97 0.73 -17.08
C TRP A 429 -3.02 1.03 -16.01
N LEU A 430 -4.25 0.59 -16.28
CA LEU A 430 -5.38 0.67 -15.36
C LEU A 430 -6.23 -0.58 -15.54
N ALA A 431 -6.53 -1.25 -14.44
CA ALA A 431 -7.28 -2.50 -14.42
C ALA A 431 -8.29 -2.55 -13.28
N ILE A 432 -9.38 -3.30 -13.49
CA ILE A 432 -10.36 -3.64 -12.46
C ILE A 432 -10.33 -5.15 -12.27
N PHE A 433 -10.18 -5.59 -11.02
CA PHE A 433 -10.28 -6.98 -10.61
C PHE A 433 -11.51 -7.24 -9.76
N SER A 434 -11.97 -8.49 -9.73
CA SER A 434 -12.97 -8.96 -8.78
C SER A 434 -12.48 -8.83 -7.33
N PRO A 435 -13.41 -8.81 -6.35
CA PRO A 435 -13.07 -8.79 -4.92
C PRO A 435 -12.12 -9.91 -4.47
#